data_AF-A0A4D4MYE3-F1
#
_entry.id   AF-A0A4D4MYE3-F1
#
_cell.length_a   1.000
_cell.length_b   1.000
_cell.length_c   1.000
_cell.angle_alpha   90.00
_cell.angle_beta   90.00
_cell.angle_gamma   90.00
#
_symmetry.space_group_name_H-M   'P 1'
#
loop_
_entity.id
_entity.type
_entity.pdbx_description
1 polymer ?
#
loop_
_entity_poly.entity_id
_entity_poly.type
_entity_poly.pdbx_seq_one_letter_code
_entity_poly.pdbx_strand_id
1 'polypeptide(L)'
;MESQVRGGTRWKRFAVVMVPSVAAAACVGVGLAQGALAASFSVSGQEFKVSADHLHGDGFAQYGGIDSGYTSTDGKTKTVRPVAISSFDTAEITKMCQSVKTEIPS
;
A
#
# COMPACT_ATOMS: atom_id res chain seq x y z
N MET A 1 -50.65 -15.63 -25.81
CA MET A 1 -49.32 -16.02 -26.32
C MET A 1 -48.36 -14.89 -26.01
N GLU A 2 -47.31 -15.26 -25.28
CA GLU A 2 -46.44 -14.38 -24.50
C GLU A 2 -45.76 -13.31 -25.35
N SER A 3 -45.73 -12.09 -24.83
CA SER A 3 -45.03 -10.97 -25.44
C SER A 3 -43.55 -11.33 -25.59
N GLN A 4 -43.13 -11.58 -26.83
CA GLN A 4 -41.73 -11.80 -27.15
C GLN A 4 -40.93 -10.62 -26.59
N VAL A 5 -40.14 -10.87 -25.54
CA VAL A 5 -39.20 -9.88 -25.01
C VAL A 5 -38.27 -9.55 -26.16
N ARG A 6 -38.40 -8.36 -26.75
CA ARG A 6 -37.48 -7.84 -27.77
C ARG A 6 -36.16 -7.58 -27.05
N GLY A 7 -35.39 -8.65 -26.84
CA GLY A 7 -34.03 -8.64 -26.33
C GLY A 7 -33.11 -7.99 -27.36
N GLY A 8 -33.04 -6.67 -27.33
CA GLY A 8 -32.09 -5.89 -28.10
C GLY A 8 -31.47 -4.87 -27.18
N THR A 9 -30.14 -4.90 -27.02
CA THR A 9 -29.41 -3.87 -26.28
C THR A 9 -29.75 -2.54 -26.93
N ARG A 10 -30.45 -1.64 -26.21
CA ARG A 10 -30.70 -0.28 -26.70
C ARG A 10 -29.36 0.45 -26.73
N TRP A 11 -28.62 0.32 -27.82
CA TRP A 11 -27.29 0.89 -28.02
C TRP A 11 -27.20 2.38 -27.66
N LYS A 12 -28.27 3.14 -27.94
CA LYS A 12 -28.36 4.56 -27.56
C LYS A 12 -28.42 4.77 -26.04
N ARG A 13 -29.16 3.93 -25.31
CA ARG A 13 -29.22 3.99 -23.83
C ARG A 13 -27.95 3.43 -23.19
N PHE A 14 -27.39 2.38 -23.78
CA PHE A 14 -26.13 1.80 -23.35
C PHE A 14 -25.00 2.83 -23.46
N ALA A 15 -24.84 3.47 -24.62
CA ALA A 15 -23.81 4.49 -24.83
C ALA A 15 -23.93 5.69 -23.87
N VAL A 16 -25.16 6.13 -23.57
CA VAL A 16 -25.41 7.23 -22.60
C VAL A 16 -24.90 6.90 -21.20
N VAL A 17 -24.89 5.63 -20.80
CA VAL A 17 -24.37 5.21 -19.48
C VAL A 17 -22.90 4.82 -19.55
N MET A 18 -22.50 4.09 -20.59
CA MET A 18 -21.14 3.56 -20.72
C MET A 18 -20.10 4.67 -20.89
N VAL A 19 -20.38 5.68 -21.73
CA VAL A 19 -19.41 6.74 -22.06
C VAL A 19 -19.03 7.59 -20.83
N PRO A 20 -19.97 8.10 -20.01
CA PRO A 20 -19.62 8.84 -18.79
C PRO A 20 -18.86 7.99 -17.77
N SER A 21 -19.22 6.70 -17.63
CA SER A 21 -18.54 5.79 -16.69
C SER A 21 -17.08 5.55 -17.09
N VAL A 22 -16.82 5.30 -18.37
CA VAL A 22 -15.45 5.13 -18.88
C VAL A 22 -14.67 6.43 -18.80
N ALA A 23 -15.29 7.56 -19.10
CA ALA A 23 -14.65 8.86 -18.95
C ALA A 23 -14.25 9.14 -17.50
N ALA A 24 -15.13 8.88 -16.53
CA ALA A 24 -14.82 9.02 -15.11
C ALA A 24 -13.67 8.09 -14.68
N ALA A 25 -13.70 6.82 -15.10
CA ALA A 25 -12.63 5.87 -14.82
C ALA A 25 -11.29 6.29 -15.43
N ALA A 26 -11.31 6.83 -16.66
CA ALA A 26 -10.13 7.36 -17.33
C ALA A 26 -9.58 8.59 -16.60
N CYS A 27 -10.43 9.53 -16.17
CA CYS A 27 -10.02 10.69 -15.38
C CYS A 27 -9.34 10.27 -14.06
N VAL A 28 -9.91 9.29 -13.35
CA VAL A 28 -9.30 8.74 -12.14
C VAL A 28 -7.96 8.07 -12.48
N GLY A 29 -7.91 7.25 -13.52
CA GLY A 29 -6.68 6.57 -13.96
C GLY A 29 -5.56 7.53 -14.35
N VAL A 30 -5.87 8.62 -15.05
CA VAL A 30 -4.91 9.68 -15.39
C VAL A 30 -4.47 10.43 -14.13
N GLY A 31 -5.39 10.75 -13.22
CA GLY A 31 -5.05 11.37 -11.94
C GLY A 31 -4.12 10.50 -11.10
N LEU A 32 -4.31 9.17 -11.10
CA LEU A 32 -3.40 8.22 -10.47
C LEU A 32 -2.03 8.20 -11.17
N ALA A 33 -2.00 8.12 -12.51
CA ALA A 33 -0.76 8.07 -13.28
C ALA A 33 0.09 9.34 -13.16
N GLN A 34 -0.55 10.51 -13.08
CA GLN A 34 0.12 11.79 -12.86
C GLN A 34 0.44 12.07 -11.38
N GLY A 35 0.06 11.16 -10.46
CA GLY A 35 0.29 11.34 -9.03
C GLY A 35 -0.59 12.40 -8.35
N ALA A 36 -1.62 12.90 -9.05
CA ALA A 36 -2.61 13.84 -8.50
C ALA A 36 -3.62 13.15 -7.56
N LEU A 37 -3.84 11.85 -7.75
CA LEU A 37 -4.62 11.00 -6.88
C LEU A 37 -3.69 9.91 -6.31
N ALA A 38 -3.62 9.79 -4.99
CA ALA A 38 -2.94 8.68 -4.36
C ALA A 38 -3.88 7.45 -4.37
N ALA A 39 -3.54 6.42 -5.12
CA ALA A 39 -4.09 5.09 -4.87
C ALA A 39 -3.65 4.73 -3.45
N SER A 40 -4.57 4.81 -2.50
CA SER A 40 -4.25 4.76 -1.08
C SER A 40 -3.50 3.47 -0.73
N PHE A 41 -2.19 3.58 -0.65
CA PHE A 41 -1.37 2.72 0.18
C PHE A 41 -1.08 3.56 1.43
N SER A 42 -1.90 3.33 2.45
CA SER A 42 -1.44 3.54 3.83
C SER A 42 -0.33 2.52 4.06
N VAL A 43 0.85 2.77 3.50
CA VAL A 43 2.07 2.21 4.05
C VAL A 43 2.22 2.98 5.35
N SER A 44 1.73 2.35 6.40
CA SER A 44 1.96 2.72 7.78
C SER A 44 3.44 3.12 7.93
N GLY A 45 3.71 4.42 7.85
CA GLY A 45 4.90 5.02 8.43
C GLY A 45 4.87 4.96 9.95
N GLN A 46 4.03 4.09 10.54
CA GLN A 46 4.06 3.81 11.95
C GLN A 46 5.23 2.85 12.18
N GLU A 47 6.23 3.37 12.88
CA GLU A 47 7.40 2.62 13.31
C GLU A 47 6.92 1.47 14.21
N PHE A 48 7.01 0.24 13.70
CA PHE A 48 6.74 -0.95 14.49
C PHE A 48 7.93 -1.18 15.42
N LYS A 49 7.78 -0.84 16.70
CA LYS A 49 8.83 -1.07 17.68
C LYS A 49 8.68 -2.48 18.22
N VAL A 50 9.66 -3.31 17.90
CA VAL A 50 9.81 -4.67 18.45
C VAL A 50 10.86 -4.62 19.55
N SER A 51 10.54 -5.17 20.71
CA SER A 51 11.48 -5.41 21.81
C SER A 51 11.44 -6.89 22.15
N ALA A 52 12.59 -7.49 22.47
CA ALA A 52 12.69 -8.87 22.89
C ALA A 52 13.74 -8.99 23.99
N ASP A 53 13.59 -9.99 24.86
CA ASP A 53 14.52 -10.24 25.97
C ASP A 53 15.73 -11.05 25.49
N HIS A 54 15.52 -11.99 24.58
CA HIS A 54 16.59 -12.78 23.98
C HIS A 54 16.34 -13.02 22.48
N LEU A 55 17.39 -12.91 21.67
CA LEU A 55 17.42 -13.31 20.27
C LEU A 55 18.63 -14.22 20.06
N HIS A 56 18.38 -15.46 19.66
CA HIS A 56 19.40 -16.43 19.29
C HIS A 56 19.23 -16.75 17.81
N GLY A 57 20.31 -16.76 17.02
CA GLY A 57 20.20 -17.08 15.61
C GLY A 57 21.49 -17.66 15.03
N ASP A 58 21.32 -18.60 14.10
CA ASP A 58 22.36 -19.27 13.36
C ASP A 58 22.51 -18.66 11.97
N GLY A 59 23.72 -18.72 11.39
CA GLY A 59 23.97 -18.15 10.06
C GLY A 59 23.85 -16.61 10.03
N PHE A 60 24.27 -15.93 11.11
CA PHE A 60 24.20 -14.47 11.19
C PHE A 60 25.08 -13.80 10.14
N ALA A 61 24.49 -12.90 9.36
CA ALA A 61 25.20 -11.95 8.52
C ALA A 61 24.63 -10.54 8.75
N GLN A 62 25.52 -9.55 8.83
CA GLN A 62 25.12 -8.15 9.01
C GLN A 62 25.83 -7.28 7.99
N TYR A 63 25.04 -6.46 7.28
CA TYR A 63 25.55 -5.58 6.25
C TYR A 63 24.74 -4.28 6.20
N GLY A 64 25.41 -3.20 5.77
CA GLY A 64 24.78 -1.91 5.58
C GLY A 64 23.95 -1.89 4.30
N GLY A 65 22.77 -1.30 4.37
CA GLY A 65 21.90 -1.06 3.23
C GLY A 65 21.48 0.40 3.15
N ILE A 66 21.00 0.79 1.98
CA ILE A 66 20.37 2.08 1.76
C ILE A 66 18.90 1.79 1.51
N ASP A 67 18.03 2.18 2.45
CA ASP A 67 16.59 2.08 2.28
C ASP A 67 16.02 3.43 1.82
N SER A 68 15.23 3.40 0.75
CA SER A 68 14.59 4.59 0.19
C SER A 68 13.11 4.55 0.52
N GLY A 69 12.70 5.35 1.49
CA GLY A 69 11.30 5.49 1.89
C GLY A 69 10.82 6.92 1.79
N TYR A 70 9.52 7.13 1.99
CA TYR A 70 8.96 8.47 2.15
C TYR A 70 9.17 8.93 3.60
N THR A 71 9.41 10.23 3.82
CA THR A 71 9.60 10.79 5.18
C THR A 71 8.30 10.86 5.97
N SER A 72 7.17 10.88 5.28
CA SER A 72 5.84 11.01 5.88
C SER A 72 4.79 10.43 4.93
N THR A 73 3.63 10.05 5.46
CA THR A 73 2.45 9.52 4.74
C THR A 73 1.98 10.48 3.63
N ASP A 74 2.37 11.75 3.70
CA ASP A 74 2.07 12.80 2.73
C ASP A 74 2.89 12.69 1.42
N GLY A 75 3.82 11.73 1.32
CA GLY A 75 4.44 11.27 0.06
C GLY A 75 5.35 12.25 -0.69
N LYS A 76 5.52 13.48 -0.19
CA LYS A 76 6.20 14.58 -0.91
C LYS A 76 7.73 14.52 -0.91
N THR A 77 8.34 13.79 0.03
CA THR A 77 9.80 13.76 0.17
C THR A 77 10.28 12.33 0.27
N LYS A 78 11.06 11.89 -0.73
CA LYS A 78 11.83 10.65 -0.66
C LYS A 78 13.07 10.91 0.18
N THR A 79 13.22 10.17 1.25
CA THR A 79 14.40 10.22 2.12
C THR A 79 15.14 8.90 2.05
N VAL A 80 16.44 9.02 1.90
CA VAL A 80 17.37 7.90 1.90
C VAL A 80 17.84 7.71 3.33
N ARG A 81 17.57 6.55 3.93
CA ARG A 81 17.99 6.20 5.29
C ARG A 81 19.04 5.09 5.23
N PRO A 82 20.25 5.31 5.79
CA PRO A 82 21.17 4.21 6.01
C PRO A 82 20.56 3.27 7.04
N VAL A 83 20.50 1.98 6.71
CA VAL A 83 19.97 0.94 7.56
C VAL A 83 21.03 -0.14 7.78
N ALA A 84 21.08 -0.70 8.99
CA ALA A 84 21.87 -1.89 9.27
C ALA A 84 20.94 -3.10 9.16
N ILE A 85 21.22 -4.00 8.22
CA ILE A 85 20.41 -5.20 7.97
C ILE A 85 21.10 -6.37 8.65
N SER A 86 20.36 -7.06 9.51
CA SER A 86 20.77 -8.30 10.17
C SER A 86 19.97 -9.45 9.56
N SER A 87 20.63 -10.42 8.93
CA SER A 87 20.02 -11.66 8.43
C SER A 87 20.49 -12.85 9.24
N PHE A 88 19.61 -13.84 9.42
CA PHE A 88 19.86 -15.10 10.10
C PHE A 88 19.21 -16.21 9.26
N ASP A 89 19.83 -17.39 9.18
CA ASP A 89 19.25 -18.55 8.51
C ASP A 89 18.12 -19.16 9.35
N THR A 90 18.31 -19.18 10.68
CA THR A 90 17.30 -19.59 11.66
C THR A 90 17.45 -18.71 12.89
N ALA A 91 16.34 -18.24 13.46
CA ALA A 91 16.37 -17.40 14.65
C ALA A 91 15.21 -17.73 15.60
N GLU A 92 15.52 -17.80 16.89
CA GLU A 92 14.57 -17.94 17.99
C GLU A 92 14.57 -16.67 18.84
N ILE A 93 13.39 -16.08 19.01
CA ILE A 93 13.19 -14.84 19.76
C ILE A 93 12.31 -15.14 20.97
N THR A 94 12.82 -14.85 22.16
CA THR A 94 12.14 -15.10 23.44
C THR A 94 11.60 -13.80 24.04
N LYS A 95 10.35 -13.84 24.52
CA LYS A 95 9.61 -12.71 25.10
C LYS A 95 9.57 -11.47 24.18
N MET A 96 9.14 -11.66 22.95
CA MET A 96 8.93 -10.56 22.00
C MET A 96 7.67 -9.75 22.37
N CYS A 97 7.81 -8.45 22.43
CA CYS A 97 6.73 -7.47 22.52
C CYS A 97 6.76 -6.56 21.29
N GLN A 98 5.67 -6.52 20.53
CA GLN A 98 5.50 -5.64 19.38
C GLN A 98 4.50 -4.53 19.72
N SER A 99 4.88 -3.29 19.45
CA SER A 99 4.06 -2.11 19.71
C SER A 99 4.02 -1.18 18.49
N VAL A 100 2.90 -0.47 18.37
CA VAL A 100 2.66 0.50 17.28
C VAL A 100 2.19 1.79 17.92
N LYS A 101 2.84 2.91 17.60
CA LYS A 101 2.41 4.23 18.05
C LYS A 101 1.41 4.80 17.04
N THR A 102 0.15 4.90 17.45
CA THR A 102 -0.91 5.52 16.64
C THR A 102 -1.33 6.85 17.26
N GLU A 103 -1.27 7.94 16.49
CA GLU A 103 -1.84 9.22 16.90
C GLU A 103 -3.35 9.22 16.62
N ILE A 104 -4.14 9.50 17.64
CA ILE A 104 -5.60 9.56 17.55
C ILE A 104 -5.96 11.02 17.19
N PRO A 105 -6.72 11.27 16.11
CA PRO A 105 -7.17 12.62 15.80
C PRO A 105 -8.16 13.10 16.87
N SER A 106 -7.87 14.25 17.48
CA SER A 106 -8.74 14.97 18.41
C SER A 106 -9.62 15.98 17.67
#